data_AF-A0A3T0E602-F1
#
_entry.id   AF-A0A3T0E602-F1
#
_cell.length_a   1.000
_cell.length_b   1.000
_cell.length_c   1.000
_cell.angle_alpha   90.00
_cell.angle_beta   90.00
_cell.angle_gamma   90.00
#
_symmetry.space_group_name_H-M   'P 1'
#
loop_
_entity.id
_entity.type
_entity.pdbx_description
1 polymer ?
#
loop_
_entity_poly.entity_id
_entity_poly.type
_entity_poly.pdbx_seq_one_letter_code
_entity_poly.pdbx_strand_id
1 'polypeptide(L)'
;MFPYQEVAGGAGQTAHKVYVGAGSGDFQATYPTRFVFALADEDWEFHEFELDGKTWPGLAIFPQSDDFEVSFGDPERRSVVLDDACEIMKSYRYQIVVRHRQTGALATCDPAIENGDRERV
;
A
#
# COMPACT_ATOMS: atom_id res chain seq x y z
N MET A 1 8.92 11.23 6.91
CA MET A 1 7.48 11.00 7.17
C MET A 1 7.22 11.15 8.67
N PHE A 2 6.39 12.10 9.10
CA PHE A 2 6.14 12.31 10.54
C PHE A 2 5.16 11.26 11.08
N PRO A 3 5.39 10.70 12.28
CA PRO A 3 4.44 9.78 12.91
C PRO A 3 3.16 10.51 13.33
N TYR A 4 2.05 9.78 13.36
CA TYR A 4 0.77 10.21 13.94
C TYR A 4 0.38 9.32 15.12
N GLN A 5 -0.62 9.75 15.89
CA GLN A 5 -1.18 8.96 16.98
C GLN A 5 -2.48 8.30 16.52
N GLU A 6 -2.58 6.99 16.69
CA GLU A 6 -3.83 6.25 16.51
C GLU A 6 -4.19 5.47 17.76
N VAL A 7 -5.47 5.11 17.90
CA VAL A 7 -5.93 4.26 19.00
C VAL A 7 -6.14 2.86 18.47
N ALA A 8 -5.32 1.92 18.94
CA ALA A 8 -5.47 0.49 18.69
C ALA A 8 -5.57 -0.24 20.03
N GLY A 9 -6.56 -1.14 20.16
CA GLY A 9 -6.76 -1.90 21.41
C GLY A 9 -7.02 -1.04 22.65
N GLY A 10 -7.50 0.20 22.49
CA GLY A 10 -7.76 1.13 23.59
C GLY A 10 -6.53 1.92 24.10
N ALA A 11 -5.37 1.79 23.45
CA ALA A 11 -4.17 2.56 23.76
C ALA A 11 -3.75 3.44 22.57
N GLY A 12 -3.20 4.63 22.87
CA GLY A 12 -2.56 5.47 21.88
C GLY A 12 -1.23 4.85 21.45
N GLN A 13 -1.03 4.67 20.15
CA GLN A 13 0.20 4.17 19.57
C GLN A 13 0.73 5.10 18.48
N THR A 14 2.05 5.17 18.38
CA THR A 14 2.75 5.87 17.31
C THR A 14 2.66 5.04 16.03
N ALA A 15 2.07 5.62 14.99
CA ALA A 15 1.90 5.00 13.69
C ALA A 15 2.46 5.89 12.58
N HIS A 16 2.69 5.31 11.40
CA HIS A 16 3.19 6.00 10.22
C HIS A 16 2.23 5.77 9.05
N LYS A 17 1.89 6.83 8.30
CA LYS A 17 1.00 6.74 7.12
C LYS A 17 1.78 6.77 5.82
N VAL A 18 1.52 5.81 4.95
CA VAL A 18 1.92 5.87 3.54
C VAL A 18 0.92 6.71 2.76
N TYR A 19 1.42 7.55 1.85
CA TYR A 19 0.59 8.36 0.96
C TYR A 19 0.84 7.96 -0.48
N VAL A 20 -0.24 7.87 -1.25
CA VAL A 20 -0.21 7.48 -2.65
C VAL A 20 -0.72 8.63 -3.50
N GLY A 21 0.15 9.20 -4.34
CA GLY A 21 -0.19 10.32 -5.23
C GLY A 21 -0.46 11.66 -4.51
N ALA A 22 -1.14 12.56 -5.22
CA ALA A 22 -1.58 13.88 -4.74
C ALA A 22 -3.11 13.98 -4.87
N GLY A 23 -3.85 13.34 -3.98
CA GLY A 23 -5.32 13.33 -4.00
C GLY A 23 -5.92 12.06 -3.39
N SER A 24 -7.08 11.65 -3.92
CA SER A 24 -7.65 10.31 -3.65
C SER A 24 -6.68 9.25 -4.15
N GLY A 25 -6.35 8.27 -3.30
CA GLY A 25 -5.46 7.17 -3.66
C GLY A 25 -6.07 6.17 -4.65
N ASP A 26 -7.23 6.46 -5.24
CA ASP A 26 -7.91 5.57 -6.16
C ASP A 26 -7.24 5.55 -7.54
N PHE A 27 -7.20 4.37 -8.14
CA PHE A 27 -6.70 4.14 -9.49
C PHE A 27 -7.76 3.43 -10.32
N GLN A 28 -7.78 3.70 -11.62
CA GLN A 28 -8.68 3.06 -12.56
C GLN A 28 -7.91 2.66 -13.82
N ALA A 29 -8.16 1.45 -14.30
CA ALA A 29 -7.81 0.98 -15.64
C ALA A 29 -9.06 0.50 -16.37
N THR A 30 -9.04 0.59 -17.70
CA THR A 30 -10.11 0.05 -18.58
C THR A 30 -9.53 -0.87 -19.67
N TYR A 31 -8.29 -1.30 -19.49
CA TYR A 31 -7.54 -2.20 -20.36
C TYR A 31 -6.41 -2.83 -19.54
N PRO A 32 -5.82 -3.96 -19.96
CA PRO A 32 -4.73 -4.60 -19.23
C PRO A 32 -3.62 -3.61 -18.90
N THR A 33 -3.33 -3.44 -17.62
CA THR A 33 -2.46 -2.36 -17.12
C THR A 33 -1.51 -2.88 -16.06
N ARG A 34 -0.24 -2.47 -16.18
CA ARG A 34 0.78 -2.64 -15.16
C ARG A 34 0.86 -1.38 -14.31
N PHE A 35 0.41 -1.46 -13.06
CA PHE A 35 0.61 -0.41 -12.07
C PHE A 35 1.93 -0.65 -11.33
N VAL A 36 2.74 0.39 -11.22
CA VAL A 36 4.02 0.35 -10.48
C VAL A 36 3.94 1.31 -9.31
N PHE A 37 4.03 0.76 -8.11
CA PHE A 37 4.11 1.51 -6.86
C PHE A 37 5.56 1.57 -6.44
N ALA A 38 6.12 2.77 -6.28
CA ALA A 38 7.52 2.96 -5.91
C ALA A 38 7.65 3.85 -4.68
N LEU A 39 8.60 3.53 -3.80
CA LEU A 39 8.91 4.34 -2.64
C LEU A 39 9.83 5.50 -3.03
N ALA A 40 9.43 6.72 -2.67
CA ALA A 40 10.26 7.91 -2.88
C ALA A 40 11.39 8.03 -1.86
N ASP A 41 11.21 7.51 -0.65
CA ASP A 41 12.15 7.62 0.48
C ASP A 41 12.94 6.33 0.62
N GLU A 42 14.28 6.38 0.52
CA GLU A 42 15.23 5.25 0.53
C GLU A 42 15.27 4.44 1.83
N ASP A 43 14.80 5.01 2.94
CA ASP A 43 14.85 4.37 4.26
C ASP A 43 13.74 3.31 4.45
N TRP A 44 12.84 3.17 3.49
CA TRP A 44 11.69 2.26 3.56
C TRP A 44 11.77 1.13 2.52
N GLU A 45 11.10 0.03 2.78
CA GLU A 45 10.94 -1.08 1.83
C GLU A 45 9.52 -1.63 1.93
N PHE A 46 8.97 -2.16 0.85
CA PHE A 46 7.70 -2.87 0.90
C PHE A 46 7.82 -4.12 1.78
N HIS A 47 6.91 -4.24 2.75
CA HIS A 47 6.93 -5.30 3.73
C HIS A 47 6.10 -6.48 3.27
N GLU A 48 6.66 -7.68 3.24
CA GLU A 48 5.87 -8.88 3.01
C GLU A 48 5.04 -9.20 4.25
N PHE A 49 3.73 -9.41 4.09
CA PHE A 49 2.80 -9.65 5.21
C PHE A 49 1.72 -10.66 4.85
N GLU A 50 1.17 -11.34 5.86
CA GLU A 50 0.05 -12.26 5.71
C GLU A 50 -1.28 -11.55 5.96
N LEU A 51 -2.25 -11.76 5.08
CA LEU A 51 -3.62 -11.28 5.24
C LEU A 51 -4.58 -12.23 4.53
N ASP A 52 -5.62 -12.67 5.25
CA ASP A 52 -6.63 -13.61 4.76
C ASP A 52 -6.03 -14.94 4.22
N GLY A 53 -5.02 -15.46 4.91
CA GLY A 53 -4.36 -16.73 4.56
C GLY A 53 -3.45 -16.67 3.31
N LYS A 54 -3.19 -15.48 2.77
CA LYS A 54 -2.26 -15.24 1.66
C LYS A 54 -1.13 -14.32 2.08
N THR A 55 0.08 -14.61 1.63
CA THR A 55 1.24 -13.72 1.75
C THR A 55 1.24 -12.72 0.61
N TRP A 56 1.32 -11.42 0.93
CA TRP A 56 1.30 -10.32 -0.01
C TRP A 56 2.64 -9.58 -0.04
N PRO A 57 3.16 -9.19 -1.22
CA PRO A 57 4.42 -8.49 -1.35
C PRO A 57 4.20 -6.98 -1.15
N GLY A 58 3.87 -6.54 0.08
CA GLY A 58 3.73 -5.13 0.44
C GLY A 58 2.49 -4.40 -0.07
N LEU A 59 1.75 -4.98 -1.01
CA LEU A 59 0.44 -4.52 -1.47
C LEU A 59 -0.53 -5.69 -1.47
N ALA A 60 -1.63 -5.55 -0.74
CA ALA A 60 -2.75 -6.48 -0.82
C ALA A 60 -3.95 -5.83 -1.50
N ILE A 61 -4.65 -6.59 -2.34
CA ILE A 61 -5.85 -6.15 -3.08
C ILE A 61 -7.02 -7.07 -2.72
N PHE A 62 -8.16 -6.47 -2.35
CA PHE A 62 -9.36 -7.20 -1.92
C PHE A 62 -10.65 -6.75 -2.62
N PRO A 63 -11.60 -7.67 -2.86
CA PRO A 63 -11.46 -9.11 -2.63
C PRO A 63 -10.44 -9.75 -3.58
N GLN A 64 -9.86 -10.89 -3.19
CA GLN A 64 -8.94 -11.62 -4.05
C GLN A 64 -9.64 -11.99 -5.38
N SER A 65 -8.90 -11.90 -6.47
CA SER A 65 -9.32 -12.25 -7.82
C SER A 65 -8.15 -12.92 -8.55
N ASP A 66 -8.45 -13.72 -9.57
CA ASP A 66 -7.45 -14.24 -10.51
C ASP A 66 -7.19 -13.25 -11.67
N ASP A 67 -7.90 -12.12 -11.70
CA ASP A 67 -7.79 -11.05 -12.70
C ASP A 67 -6.52 -10.20 -12.54
N PHE A 68 -5.85 -10.33 -11.39
CA PHE A 68 -4.63 -9.58 -11.13
C PHE A 68 -3.58 -10.40 -10.40
N GLU A 69 -2.33 -10.01 -10.60
CA GLU A 69 -1.18 -10.52 -9.85
C GLU A 69 -0.41 -9.38 -9.20
N VAL A 70 0.10 -9.62 -7.99
CA VAL A 70 0.93 -8.66 -7.26
C VAL A 70 2.29 -9.28 -6.96
N SER A 71 3.37 -8.56 -7.27
CA SER A 71 4.76 -9.02 -7.07
C SER A 71 5.69 -7.87 -6.67
N PHE A 72 6.82 -8.20 -6.05
CA PHE A 72 7.90 -7.21 -5.90
C PHE A 72 8.47 -6.86 -7.27
N GLY A 73 8.63 -5.57 -7.55
CA GLY A 73 9.18 -5.09 -8.81
C GLY A 73 10.71 -5.11 -8.87
N ASP A 74 11.37 -5.18 -7.71
CA ASP A 74 12.83 -5.22 -7.58
C ASP A 74 13.29 -6.03 -6.36
N PRO A 75 14.55 -6.55 -6.36
CA PRO A 75 15.11 -7.30 -5.24
C PRO A 75 15.22 -6.51 -3.94
N GLU A 76 15.42 -5.19 -4.03
CA GLU A 76 15.49 -4.28 -2.89
C GLU A 76 14.11 -3.98 -2.26
N ARG A 77 13.02 -4.51 -2.84
CA ARG A 77 11.63 -4.30 -2.42
C ARG A 77 11.27 -2.82 -2.35
N ARG A 78 11.81 -2.02 -3.28
CA ARG A 78 11.57 -0.57 -3.42
C ARG A 78 10.34 -0.27 -4.26
N SER A 79 9.89 -1.25 -5.03
CA SER A 79 8.70 -1.21 -5.85
C SER A 79 7.88 -2.48 -5.74
N VAL A 80 6.58 -2.31 -5.96
CA VAL A 80 5.60 -3.39 -6.10
C VAL A 80 4.84 -3.17 -7.39
N VAL A 81 4.60 -4.27 -8.10
CA VAL A 81 3.89 -4.29 -9.37
C VAL A 81 2.56 -4.98 -9.16
N LEU A 82 1.50 -4.34 -9.66
CA LEU A 82 0.16 -4.92 -9.84
C LEU A 82 -0.07 -5.04 -11.34
N ASP A 83 -0.07 -6.28 -11.84
CA ASP A 83 -0.45 -6.60 -13.21
C ASP A 83 -1.95 -6.94 -13.22
N ASP A 84 -2.76 -6.04 -13.77
CA ASP A 84 -4.22 -6.17 -13.85
C ASP A 84 -4.60 -6.54 -15.30
N ALA A 85 -5.21 -7.71 -15.49
CA ALA A 85 -5.70 -8.17 -16.79
C ALA A 85 -6.98 -7.43 -17.21
N CYS A 86 -7.66 -6.76 -16.27
CA CYS A 86 -8.84 -5.94 -16.50
C CYS A 86 -9.99 -6.73 -17.17
N GLU A 87 -10.11 -8.03 -16.87
CA GLU A 87 -11.21 -8.88 -17.33
C GLU A 87 -12.47 -8.68 -16.46
N ILE A 88 -12.32 -8.18 -15.23
CA ILE A 88 -13.43 -7.92 -14.30
C ILE A 88 -13.52 -6.43 -13.96
N MET A 89 -14.59 -5.79 -14.42
CA MET A 89 -14.93 -4.41 -14.04
C MET A 89 -15.53 -4.36 -12.64
N LYS A 90 -14.68 -4.22 -11.61
CA LYS A 90 -15.07 -4.15 -10.21
C LYS A 90 -14.15 -3.22 -9.41
N SER A 91 -14.70 -2.56 -8.39
CA SER A 91 -13.89 -1.81 -7.43
C SER A 91 -13.24 -2.76 -6.42
N TYR A 92 -11.92 -2.64 -6.28
CA TYR A 92 -11.14 -3.33 -5.26
C TYR A 92 -10.66 -2.31 -4.21
N ARG A 93 -10.40 -2.79 -3.00
CA ARG A 93 -9.65 -2.06 -1.97
C ARG A 93 -8.22 -2.54 -1.95
N TYR A 94 -7.31 -1.65 -1.58
CA TYR A 94 -5.92 -2.03 -1.40
C TYR A 94 -5.38 -1.64 -0.03
N GLN A 95 -4.32 -2.33 0.39
CA GLN A 95 -3.58 -2.05 1.62
C GLN A 95 -2.10 -2.10 1.28
N ILE A 96 -1.40 -0.98 1.45
CA ILE A 96 0.06 -0.96 1.35
C ILE A 96 0.65 -1.09 2.75
N VAL A 97 1.70 -1.89 2.89
CA VAL A 97 2.49 -2.02 4.11
C VAL A 97 3.96 -1.88 3.74
N VAL A 98 4.65 -0.95 4.42
CA VAL A 98 6.08 -0.72 4.27
C VAL A 98 6.77 -0.82 5.63
N ARG A 99 8.06 -1.13 5.59
CA ARG A 99 8.91 -1.27 6.77
C ARG A 99 10.12 -0.34 6.65
N HIS A 100 10.43 0.36 7.73
CA HIS A 100 11.66 1.14 7.81
C HIS A 100 12.85 0.19 7.95
N ARG A 101 13.86 0.35 7.09
CA ARG A 101 14.99 -0.60 6.95
C ARG A 101 15.87 -0.70 8.19
N GLN A 102 16.06 0.42 8.89
CA GLN A 102 16.88 0.47 10.11
C GLN A 102 16.11 0.10 11.39
N THR A 103 14.92 0.65 11.59
CA THR A 103 14.17 0.53 12.85
C THR A 103 13.18 -0.63 12.86
N GLY A 104 12.81 -1.16 11.69
CA GLY A 104 11.75 -2.17 11.56
C GLY A 104 10.33 -1.62 11.75
N ALA A 105 10.18 -0.29 11.95
CA ALA A 105 8.87 0.33 12.11
C ALA A 105 8.00 0.10 10.87
N LEU A 106 6.72 -0.18 11.08
CA LEU A 106 5.76 -0.37 9.99
C LEU A 106 4.98 0.91 9.72
N ALA A 107 4.68 1.13 8.45
CA ALA A 107 3.74 2.15 8.01
C ALA A 107 2.74 1.52 7.05
N THR A 108 1.51 1.99 7.10
CA THR A 108 0.40 1.46 6.31
C THR A 108 -0.29 2.59 5.55
N CYS A 109 -0.96 2.24 4.46
CA CYS A 109 -1.89 3.15 3.78
C CYS A 109 -3.31 2.58 3.91
N ASP A 110 -4.25 3.40 4.37
CA ASP A 110 -5.67 3.14 4.22
C ASP A 110 -6.19 4.06 3.10
N PRO A 111 -6.46 3.54 1.90
CA PRO A 111 -6.91 4.36 0.78
C PRO A 111 -8.32 4.92 0.97
N ALA A 112 -9.10 4.43 1.95
CA ALA A 112 -10.43 4.95 2.23
C ALA A 112 -10.43 6.31 2.95
N ILE A 113 -9.29 6.72 3.51
CA ILE A 113 -9.14 8.01 4.17
C ILE A 113 -8.54 8.98 3.15
N GLU A 114 -9.32 9.98 2.74
CA GLU A 114 -8.82 11.08 1.89
C GLU A 114 -7.49 11.61 2.46
N ASN A 115 -6.48 11.77 1.60
CA ASN A 115 -5.14 12.25 1.97
C ASN A 115 -5.11 13.75 2.39
N GLY A 116 -6.20 14.29 2.93
CA GLY A 116 -6.33 15.69 3.34
C GLY A 116 -5.41 16.09 4.50
N ASP A 117 -4.90 15.13 5.27
CA ASP A 117 -3.89 15.38 6.32
C ASP A 117 -2.57 15.93 5.74
N ARG A 118 -2.29 15.72 4.44
CA ARG A 118 -1.09 16.27 3.78
C ARG A 118 -1.12 17.79 3.63
N GLU A 119 -2.31 18.40 3.56
CA GLU A 119 -2.45 19.86 3.38
C GLU A 119 -2.26 20.66 4.68
N ARG A 120 -2.12 19.98 5.83
CA ARG A 120 -1.96 20.61 7.15
C ARG A 120 -0.52 20.60 7.69
N VAL A 121 0.47 20.32 6.85
CA VAL A 121 1.90 20.40 7.19
C VAL A 121 2.53 21.65 6.60
#